data_AF-Q27JZ1-F1
#
_entry.id   AF-Q27JZ1-F1
#
_cell.length_a   1.000
_cell.length_b   1.000
_cell.length_c   1.000
_cell.angle_alpha   90.00
_cell.angle_beta   90.00
_cell.angle_gamma   90.00
#
_symmetry.space_group_name_H-M   'P 1'
#
loop_
_entity.id
_entity.type
_entity.pdbx_description
1 polymer ?
#
loop_
_entity_poly.entity_id
_entity_poly.type
_entity_poly.pdbx_seq_one_letter_code
_entity_poly.pdbx_strand_id
1 'polypeptide(L)'
;CKQNVSSLDEKNSVSVDLPGEMKVFVSKEKDKDGKYSLMATIDKLELKGTSDKNNGSGVLEGVKADKSKVKLTISDDLDETKLETF
;
A
#
# COMPACT_ATOMS: atom_id res chain seq x y z
N CYS A 1 -15.79 21.69 -11.68
CA CYS A 1 -14.80 20.63 -11.92
C CYS A 1 -13.54 20.90 -11.12
N LYS A 2 -13.15 20.00 -10.23
CA LYS A 2 -11.74 19.74 -9.88
C LYS A 2 -11.75 18.42 -9.12
N GLN A 3 -11.89 17.34 -9.90
CA GLN A 3 -11.30 16.07 -9.52
C GLN A 3 -9.80 16.38 -9.37
N ASN A 4 -9.37 16.77 -8.17
CA ASN A 4 -7.97 16.60 -7.79
C ASN A 4 -7.85 15.09 -7.55
N VAL A 5 -7.70 14.38 -8.67
CA VAL A 5 -7.12 13.05 -8.69
C VAL A 5 -5.69 13.34 -8.29
N SER A 6 -5.36 13.10 -7.01
CA SER A 6 -3.98 13.02 -6.58
C SER A 6 -3.41 11.81 -7.30
N SER A 7 -3.00 12.01 -8.56
CA SER A 7 -2.11 11.11 -9.24
C SER A 7 -0.96 10.89 -8.28
N LEU A 8 -0.73 9.63 -7.91
CA LEU A 8 0.45 9.20 -7.19
C LEU A 8 1.63 9.46 -8.14
N ASP A 9 2.04 10.73 -8.24
CA ASP A 9 3.23 11.09 -8.98
C ASP A 9 4.40 10.43 -8.26
N GLU A 10 5.32 9.84 -9.00
CA GLU A 10 6.50 9.15 -8.47
C GLU A 10 7.33 10.08 -7.54
N LYS A 11 7.11 11.39 -7.63
CA LYS A 11 7.70 12.42 -6.75
C LYS A 11 7.01 12.56 -5.38
N ASN A 12 5.72 12.22 -5.29
CA ASN A 12 4.86 12.40 -4.12
C ASN A 12 4.58 11.12 -3.34
N SER A 13 5.28 10.02 -3.65
CA SER A 13 5.25 8.81 -2.86
C SER A 13 6.64 8.45 -2.34
N VAL A 14 6.70 7.71 -1.24
CA VAL A 14 7.89 7.15 -0.62
C VAL A 14 7.82 5.66 -0.87
N SER A 15 8.79 5.12 -1.61
CA SER A 15 8.98 3.68 -1.68
C SER A 15 9.67 3.21 -0.41
N VAL A 16 9.08 2.23 0.25
CA VAL A 16 9.65 1.53 1.40
C VAL A 16 9.93 0.10 0.95
N ASP A 17 11.18 -0.29 1.08
CA ASP A 17 11.63 -1.66 0.85
C ASP A 17 11.32 -2.50 2.09
N LEU A 18 10.60 -3.60 1.89
CA LEU A 18 10.22 -4.55 2.93
C LEU A 18 11.00 -5.86 2.78
N PRO A 19 11.19 -6.61 3.87
CA PRO A 19 11.79 -7.94 3.81
C PRO A 19 10.97 -8.84 2.87
N GLY A 20 11.67 -9.55 1.97
CA GLY A 20 11.04 -10.41 0.94
C GLY A 20 10.92 -9.80 -0.46
N GLU A 21 11.79 -8.84 -0.83
CA GLU A 21 11.78 -8.15 -2.14
C GLU A 21 10.45 -7.44 -2.46
N MET A 22 9.69 -7.07 -1.42
CA MET A 22 8.45 -6.32 -1.58
C MET A 22 8.71 -4.82 -1.48
N LYS A 23 8.14 -4.07 -2.42
CA LYS A 23 8.13 -2.61 -2.37
C LYS A 23 6.72 -2.11 -2.12
N VAL A 24 6.57 -1.32 -1.07
CA VAL A 24 5.35 -0.57 -0.79
C VAL A 24 5.58 0.91 -1.09
N PHE A 25 4.65 1.52 -1.80
CA PHE A 25 4.62 2.93 -2.10
C PHE A 25 3.64 3.62 -1.17
N VAL A 26 4.14 4.58 -0.41
CA VAL A 26 3.38 5.35 0.58
C VAL A 26 3.20 6.75 0.05
N SER A 27 2.00 7.29 -0.02
CA SER A 27 1.83 8.70 -0.36
C SER A 27 2.52 9.60 0.68
N LYS A 28 3.18 10.68 0.25
CA LYS A 28 3.70 11.72 1.16
C LYS A 28 2.60 12.63 1.67
N GLU A 29 1.56 12.81 0.87
CA GLU A 29 0.36 13.53 1.27
C GLU A 29 -0.70 12.58 1.80
N LYS A 30 -1.45 13.08 2.77
CA LYS A 30 -2.62 12.41 3.27
C LYS A 30 -3.76 12.57 2.27
N ASP A 31 -4.52 11.50 2.08
CA ASP A 31 -5.74 11.50 1.32
C ASP A 31 -6.84 12.32 2.02
N LYS A 32 -8.03 12.43 1.41
CA LYS A 32 -9.15 13.20 2.00
C LYS A 32 -9.53 12.75 3.41
N ASP A 33 -9.20 11.50 3.74
CA ASP A 33 -9.44 10.87 5.04
C ASP A 33 -8.37 11.20 6.10
N GLY A 34 -7.35 11.99 5.76
CA GLY A 34 -6.22 12.27 6.66
C GLY A 34 -5.25 11.09 6.81
N LYS A 35 -5.35 10.07 5.95
CA LYS A 35 -4.53 8.85 5.95
C LYS A 35 -3.59 8.83 4.74
N TYR A 36 -2.46 8.17 4.85
CA TYR A 36 -1.54 7.91 3.74
C TYR A 36 -2.05 6.73 2.91
N SER A 37 -2.08 6.88 1.59
CA SER A 37 -2.41 5.78 0.69
C SER A 37 -1.19 4.89 0.51
N LEU A 38 -1.39 3.57 0.65
CA LEU A 38 -0.39 2.53 0.48
C LEU A 38 -0.69 1.75 -0.78
N MET A 39 0.34 1.45 -1.56
CA MET A 39 0.23 0.61 -2.75
C MET A 39 1.41 -0.35 -2.82
N ALA A 40 1.16 -1.65 -2.95
CA ALA A 40 2.19 -2.65 -3.14
C ALA A 40 1.88 -3.46 -4.39
N THR A 41 2.91 -3.92 -5.09
CA THR A 41 2.75 -4.81 -6.25
C THR A 41 3.35 -6.16 -5.90
N ILE A 42 2.52 -7.21 -5.85
CA ILE A 42 2.92 -8.58 -5.54
C ILE A 42 2.58 -9.46 -6.72
N ASP A 43 3.55 -10.07 -7.40
CA ASP A 43 3.27 -11.02 -8.49
C ASP A 43 2.32 -10.45 -9.57
N LYS A 44 2.53 -9.17 -9.94
CA LYS A 44 1.67 -8.37 -10.85
C LYS A 44 0.25 -8.08 -10.35
N LEU A 45 -0.02 -8.33 -9.06
CA LEU A 45 -1.22 -7.90 -8.36
C LEU A 45 -0.96 -6.58 -7.64
N GLU A 46 -1.74 -5.55 -7.96
CA GLU A 46 -1.76 -4.32 -7.20
C GLU A 46 -2.61 -4.49 -5.93
N LEU A 47 -1.95 -4.44 -4.77
CA LEU A 47 -2.58 -4.33 -3.46
C LEU A 47 -2.66 -2.85 -3.08
N LYS A 48 -3.81 -2.39 -2.62
CA LYS A 48 -4.03 -0.99 -2.21
C LYS A 48 -4.55 -0.96 -0.79
N GLY A 49 -4.10 0.03 -0.02
CA GLY A 49 -4.45 0.21 1.37
C GLY A 49 -4.41 1.67 1.76
N THR A 50 -4.86 1.97 2.96
CA THR A 50 -4.67 3.28 3.58
C THR A 50 -4.14 3.07 4.99
N SER A 51 -3.34 4.01 5.49
CA SER A 51 -2.75 3.91 6.81
C SER A 51 -2.53 5.27 7.43
N ASP A 52 -2.64 5.32 8.75
CA ASP A 52 -2.48 6.55 9.51
C ASP A 52 -1.01 7.00 9.60
N LYS A 53 -0.07 6.08 9.33
CA LYS A 53 1.38 6.30 9.36
C LYS A 53 2.00 6.35 7.97
N ASN A 54 3.05 7.17 7.83
CA ASN A 54 3.83 7.30 6.59
C ASN A 54 5.02 6.32 6.52
N ASN A 55 5.16 5.42 7.50
CA ASN A 55 6.29 4.48 7.55
C ASN A 55 6.11 3.30 6.57
N GLY A 56 4.93 3.17 5.94
CA GLY A 56 4.59 2.01 5.11
C GLY A 56 3.93 0.87 5.89
N SER A 57 3.84 1.00 7.21
CA SER A 57 3.07 0.09 8.05
C SER A 57 1.57 0.25 7.80
N GLY A 58 0.85 -0.87 7.79
CA GLY A 58 -0.53 -0.84 7.36
C GLY A 58 -1.09 -2.16 6.89
N VAL A 59 -2.31 -2.09 6.37
CA VAL A 59 -2.99 -3.22 5.74
C VAL A 59 -3.28 -2.84 4.30
N LEU A 60 -2.82 -3.68 3.38
CA LEU A 60 -3.16 -3.60 1.96
C LEU A 60 -4.01 -4.80 1.59
N GLU A 61 -5.04 -4.55 0.80
CA GLU A 61 -5.92 -5.58 0.29
C GLU A 61 -5.93 -5.54 -1.24
N GLY A 62 -6.11 -6.70 -1.85
CA GLY A 62 -6.32 -6.79 -3.28
C GLY A 62 -7.02 -8.09 -3.65
N VAL A 63 -7.52 -8.13 -4.87
CA VAL A 63 -8.31 -9.25 -5.38
C VAL A 63 -7.62 -9.76 -6.63
N LYS A 64 -7.19 -11.02 -6.59
CA LYS A 64 -6.63 -11.70 -7.77
C LYS A 64 -7.70 -11.90 -8.83
N ALA A 65 -7.26 -12.13 -10.07
CA ALA A 65 -8.13 -12.51 -11.17
C ALA A 65 -8.95 -13.78 -10.87
N ASP A 66 -8.43 -14.66 -10.02
CA ASP A 66 -9.08 -15.89 -9.56
C ASP A 66 -10.19 -15.66 -8.50
N LYS A 67 -10.56 -14.40 -8.23
CA LYS A 67 -11.45 -13.97 -7.14
C LYS A 67 -10.90 -14.21 -5.73
N SER A 68 -9.71 -14.79 -5.58
CA SER A 68 -9.02 -14.89 -4.29
C SER A 68 -8.71 -13.50 -3.75
N LYS A 69 -8.96 -13.28 -2.46
CA LYS A 69 -8.63 -12.02 -1.79
C LYS A 69 -7.28 -12.17 -1.13
N VAL A 70 -6.39 -11.21 -1.33
CA VAL A 70 -5.09 -11.16 -0.70
C VAL A 70 -5.08 -9.98 0.25
N LYS A 71 -4.64 -10.23 1.48
CA LYS A 71 -4.47 -9.24 2.52
C LYS A 71 -3.02 -9.26 2.98
N LEU A 72 -2.30 -8.18 2.70
CA LEU A 72 -0.94 -7.97 3.17
C LEU A 72 -0.98 -7.04 4.38
N THR A 73 -0.56 -7.54 5.53
CA THR A 73 -0.42 -6.77 6.77
C THR A 73 1.05 -6.50 6.99
N ILE A 74 1.43 -5.23 7.06
CA ILE A 74 2.79 -4.78 7.31
C ILE A 74 2.85 -4.30 8.75
N SER A 75 3.70 -4.93 9.55
CA SER A 75 3.91 -4.56 10.95
C SER A 75 4.46 -3.15 11.09
N ASP A 76 4.25 -2.53 12.25
CA ASP A 76 4.66 -1.15 12.48
C ASP A 76 6.17 -0.92 12.38
N ASP A 77 6.92 -1.92 12.86
CA ASP A 77 8.38 -1.98 12.82
C ASP A 77 8.94 -2.34 11.43
N LEU A 78 8.08 -2.61 10.43
CA LEU A 78 8.47 -3.03 9.07
C LEU A 78 9.33 -4.32 9.00
N ASP A 79 9.61 -4.95 10.13
CA ASP A 79 10.41 -6.17 10.25
C ASP A 79 9.64 -7.41 9.80
N GLU A 80 8.31 -7.38 9.95
CA GLU A 80 7.43 -8.48 9.58
C GLU A 80 6.35 -8.03 8.59
N THR A 81 6.16 -8.83 7.55
CA THR A 81 5.03 -8.70 6.63
C THR A 81 4.26 -10.02 6.60
N LYS A 82 2.94 -9.94 6.73
CA LYS A 82 2.05 -11.10 6.75
C LYS A 82 1.11 -11.04 5.57
N LEU A 83 1.31 -11.93 4.60
CA LEU A 83 0.44 -12.07 3.45
C LEU A 83 -0.54 -13.23 3.66
N GLU A 84 -1.82 -12.93 3.77
CA GLU A 84 -2.92 -13.88 3.87
C GLU A 84 -3.70 -13.91 2.56
N THR A 85 -4.07 -15.10 2.08
CA THR A 85 -4.91 -15.25 0.88
C THR A 85 -6.14 -16.07 1.24
N PHE A 86 -7.32 -15.63 0.80
CA PHE A 86 -8.64 -16.20 1.07
C PHE A 86 -9.36 -16.57 -0.23
#